data_AF-A0A916VNZ1-F1
#
_entry.id   AF-A0A916VNZ1-F1
#
_cell.length_a   1.000
_cell.length_b   1.000
_cell.length_c   1.000
_cell.angle_alpha   90.00
_cell.angle_beta   90.00
_cell.angle_gamma   90.00
#
_symmetry.space_group_name_H-M   'P 1'
#
loop_
_entity.id
_entity.type
_entity.pdbx_description
1 polymer ?
#
loop_
_entity_poly.entity_id
_entity_poly.type
_entity_poly.pdbx_seq_one_letter_code
_entity_poly.pdbx_strand_id
1 'polypeptide(L)'
;MIEIFKQVVYVLAFASLGIIAVKLYLLANKIWTRKHERAVAESVSVTGYLMGLVPDVILALNFLIDGQWQGLFSYVLFIGFAVMSILIGLKLWVEAERKKGLWTLLKQAFQQDKEEAGNLAKSFLKPSGAKTIIKILGQIALIDEVLEPREKEFVQTFANNWNINFDWDELTSNRAGSNKVNYVKLRQDFSDYLATSPPDKQVSQLKDVITALINVDEEVSEQEQLILGELNGLFSRYLDQHDNLEVYHVVVAPQSDRQEEVIANSFPELSRYSVGEGHAYNNGPFYSKQYAQIICEQYRSLNLFSIVAASLPA
;
A
#
# COMPACT_ATOMS: atom_id res chain seq x y z
N MET A 1 -4.63 37.30 -12.91
CA MET A 1 -4.59 35.86 -13.25
C MET A 1 -4.47 34.98 -12.00
N ILE A 2 -3.51 35.24 -11.11
CA ILE A 2 -3.34 34.52 -9.83
C ILE A 2 -4.54 34.69 -8.87
N GLU A 3 -5.11 35.90 -8.77
CA GLU A 3 -6.31 36.16 -7.95
C GLU A 3 -7.51 35.31 -8.36
N ILE A 4 -7.77 35.26 -9.67
CA ILE A 4 -8.89 34.51 -10.27
C ILE A 4 -8.68 33.01 -10.05
N PHE A 5 -7.46 32.53 -10.23
CA PHE A 5 -7.12 31.14 -9.95
C PHE A 5 -7.35 30.78 -8.49
N LYS A 6 -6.93 31.62 -7.53
CA LYS A 6 -7.19 31.39 -6.09
C LYS A 6 -8.68 31.35 -5.77
N GLN A 7 -9.47 32.26 -6.36
CA GLN A 7 -10.92 32.27 -6.17
C GLN A 7 -11.58 31.00 -6.73
N VAL A 8 -11.18 30.57 -7.92
CA VAL A 8 -11.69 29.33 -8.53
C VAL A 8 -11.34 28.11 -7.68
N VAL A 9 -10.09 28.01 -7.23
CA VAL A 9 -9.66 26.92 -6.33
C VAL A 9 -10.45 26.94 -5.03
N TYR A 10 -10.65 28.11 -4.42
CA TYR A 10 -11.42 28.23 -3.18
C TYR A 10 -12.87 27.76 -3.34
N VAL A 11 -13.54 28.14 -4.43
CA VAL A 11 -14.91 27.70 -4.73
C VAL A 11 -14.97 26.18 -4.96
N LEU A 12 -14.03 25.64 -5.73
CA LEU A 12 -13.94 24.19 -5.98
C LEU A 12 -13.67 23.40 -4.69
N ALA A 13 -12.82 23.94 -3.82
CA ALA A 13 -12.47 23.35 -2.54
C ALA A 13 -13.67 23.37 -1.57
N PHE A 14 -14.51 24.40 -1.61
CA PHE A 14 -15.78 24.41 -0.88
C PHE A 14 -16.82 23.45 -1.49
N ALA A 15 -16.89 23.36 -2.82
CA ALA A 15 -17.80 22.42 -3.49
C ALA A 15 -17.42 20.95 -3.19
N SER A 16 -16.13 20.65 -3.05
CA SER A 16 -15.68 19.30 -2.70
C SER A 16 -16.14 18.85 -1.32
N LEU A 17 -16.38 19.77 -0.36
CA LEU A 17 -16.99 19.44 0.93
C LEU A 17 -18.38 18.80 0.77
N GLY A 18 -19.18 19.28 -0.20
CA GLY A 18 -20.48 18.68 -0.50
C GLY A 18 -20.33 17.24 -0.98
N ILE A 19 -19.35 16.98 -1.84
CA ILE A 19 -19.04 15.62 -2.32
C ILE A 19 -18.56 14.73 -1.16
N ILE A 20 -17.69 15.25 -0.28
CA ILE A 20 -17.22 14.53 0.91
C ILE A 20 -18.40 14.19 1.83
N ALA A 21 -19.28 15.15 2.10
CA ALA A 21 -20.45 14.94 2.95
C ALA A 21 -21.38 13.86 2.36
N VAL A 22 -21.65 13.90 1.05
CA VAL A 22 -22.46 12.87 0.38
C VAL A 22 -21.77 11.50 0.44
N LYS A 23 -20.46 11.44 0.18
CA LYS A 23 -19.68 10.20 0.28
C LYS A 23 -19.77 9.59 1.67
N LEU A 24 -19.51 10.40 2.71
CA LEU A 24 -19.57 9.96 4.09
C LEU A 24 -20.99 9.55 4.50
N TYR A 25 -22.01 10.27 4.04
CA TYR A 25 -23.40 9.89 4.26
C TYR A 25 -23.72 8.51 3.65
N LEU A 26 -23.30 8.26 2.40
CA LEU A 26 -23.57 6.97 1.74
C LEU A 26 -22.85 5.81 2.45
N LEU A 27 -21.60 6.02 2.86
CA LEU A 27 -20.85 5.04 3.65
C LEU A 27 -21.52 4.78 5.01
N ALA A 28 -21.87 5.86 5.72
CA ALA A 28 -22.53 5.80 7.02
C ALA A 28 -23.88 5.08 6.92
N ASN A 29 -24.72 5.46 5.95
CA ASN A 29 -26.05 4.91 5.78
C ASN A 29 -26.02 3.39 5.53
N LYS A 30 -25.05 2.91 4.74
CA LYS A 30 -24.88 1.48 4.46
C LYS A 30 -24.63 0.66 5.72
N ILE A 31 -23.81 1.19 6.64
CA ILE A 31 -23.45 0.50 7.89
C ILE A 31 -24.54 0.72 8.94
N TRP A 32 -25.09 1.94 9.05
CA TRP A 32 -26.10 2.33 10.03
C TRP A 32 -27.42 1.56 9.91
N THR A 33 -27.87 1.32 8.68
CA THR A 33 -29.10 0.54 8.42
C THR A 33 -28.98 -0.89 8.93
N ARG A 34 -27.76 -1.44 8.95
CA ARG A 34 -27.46 -2.83 9.33
C ARG A 34 -26.69 -2.96 10.64
N LYS A 35 -26.61 -1.90 11.46
CA LYS A 35 -25.88 -1.86 12.74
C LYS A 35 -26.32 -2.91 13.78
N HIS A 36 -27.47 -3.53 13.58
CA HIS A 36 -27.99 -4.61 14.43
C HIS A 36 -27.40 -5.98 14.06
N GLU A 37 -26.86 -6.12 12.85
CA GLU A 37 -26.22 -7.35 12.37
C GLU A 37 -24.82 -7.47 12.98
N ARG A 38 -24.57 -8.61 13.65
CA ARG A 38 -23.27 -8.87 14.29
C ARG A 38 -22.10 -8.82 13.30
N ALA A 39 -22.27 -9.38 12.11
CA ALA A 39 -21.24 -9.39 11.07
C ALA A 39 -20.85 -7.98 10.61
N VAL A 40 -21.80 -7.03 10.59
CA VAL A 40 -21.53 -5.64 10.20
C VAL A 40 -20.76 -4.92 11.30
N ALA A 41 -21.14 -5.12 12.57
CA ALA A 41 -20.40 -4.57 13.68
C ALA A 41 -18.98 -5.16 13.80
N GLU A 42 -18.80 -6.46 13.55
CA GLU A 42 -17.49 -7.11 13.56
C GLU A 42 -16.59 -6.65 12.41
N SER A 43 -17.15 -6.24 11.27
CA SER A 43 -16.36 -5.71 10.15
C SER A 43 -15.77 -4.31 10.37
N VAL A 44 -16.08 -3.66 11.49
CA VAL A 44 -15.62 -2.30 11.81
C VAL A 44 -14.46 -2.37 12.78
N SER A 45 -13.27 -1.95 12.33
CA SER A 45 -12.08 -1.81 13.17
C SER A 45 -12.27 -0.67 14.18
N VAL A 46 -12.62 -1.03 15.42
CA VAL A 46 -12.82 -0.05 16.50
C VAL A 46 -11.50 0.60 16.88
N THR A 47 -10.42 -0.18 16.89
CA THR A 47 -9.09 0.32 17.21
C THR A 47 -8.64 1.37 16.20
N GLY A 48 -8.83 1.13 14.90
CA GLY A 48 -8.38 2.08 13.89
C GLY A 48 -9.15 3.40 13.89
N TYR A 49 -10.48 3.35 14.07
CA TYR A 49 -11.22 4.61 14.23
C TYR A 49 -10.85 5.36 15.53
N LEU A 50 -10.51 4.67 16.62
CA LEU A 50 -10.06 5.32 17.85
C LEU A 50 -8.68 5.98 17.72
N MET A 51 -7.76 5.34 16.99
CA MET A 51 -6.42 5.91 16.73
C MET A 51 -6.50 7.14 15.84
N GLY A 52 -7.31 7.11 14.77
CA GLY A 52 -7.53 8.26 13.89
C GLY A 52 -8.24 9.45 14.54
N LEU A 53 -9.06 9.22 15.58
CA LEU A 53 -9.80 10.30 16.25
C LEU A 53 -8.90 11.34 16.92
N VAL A 54 -7.76 10.93 17.49
CA VAL A 54 -6.86 11.84 18.21
C VAL A 54 -6.22 12.87 17.27
N PRO A 55 -5.52 12.48 16.19
CA PRO A 55 -4.97 13.44 15.24
C PRO A 55 -6.08 14.24 14.54
N ASP A 56 -7.22 13.64 14.20
CA ASP A 56 -8.33 14.35 13.57
C ASP A 56 -8.85 15.49 14.45
N VAL A 57 -9.01 15.26 15.76
CA VAL A 57 -9.44 16.28 16.72
C VAL A 57 -8.38 17.37 16.85
N ILE A 58 -7.10 17.02 16.93
CA ILE A 58 -6.00 17.98 16.99
C ILE A 58 -5.98 18.87 15.74
N LEU A 59 -6.11 18.27 14.55
CA LEU A 59 -6.12 18.98 13.28
C LEU A 59 -7.37 19.85 13.12
N ALA A 60 -8.54 19.37 13.54
CA ALA A 60 -9.75 20.17 13.57
C ALA A 60 -9.58 21.41 14.46
N LEU A 61 -8.99 21.26 15.65
CA LEU A 61 -8.69 22.38 16.54
C LEU A 61 -7.67 23.34 15.90
N ASN A 62 -6.64 22.82 15.22
CA ASN A 62 -5.68 23.66 14.51
C ASN A 62 -6.35 24.50 13.42
N PHE A 63 -7.20 23.89 12.58
CA PHE A 63 -7.95 24.61 11.56
C PHE A 63 -8.94 25.63 12.13
N LEU A 64 -9.53 25.35 13.30
CA LEU A 64 -10.37 26.32 14.01
C LEU A 64 -9.56 27.55 14.43
N ILE A 65 -8.36 27.34 15.00
CA ILE A 65 -7.46 28.42 15.44
C ILE A 65 -7.00 29.26 14.25
N ASP A 66 -6.65 28.62 13.14
CA ASP A 66 -6.18 29.28 11.91
C ASP A 66 -7.31 29.91 11.07
N GLY A 67 -8.57 29.79 11.50
CA GLY A 67 -9.73 30.30 10.76
C GLY A 67 -9.98 29.60 9.41
N GLN A 68 -9.41 28.41 9.22
CA GLN A 68 -9.53 27.62 8.00
C GLN A 68 -10.80 26.76 8.03
N TRP A 69 -11.94 27.41 7.83
CA TRP A 69 -13.26 26.79 7.93
C TRP A 69 -13.45 25.54 7.08
N GLN A 70 -12.86 25.51 5.87
CA GLN A 70 -12.98 24.36 4.98
C GLN A 70 -12.32 23.10 5.59
N GLY A 71 -11.09 23.24 6.10
CA GLY A 71 -10.38 22.16 6.79
C GLY A 71 -11.15 21.70 8.01
N LEU A 72 -11.59 22.65 8.85
CA LEU A 72 -12.40 22.36 10.03
C LEU A 72 -13.66 21.54 9.69
N PHE A 73 -14.46 21.97 8.71
CA PHE A 73 -15.68 21.25 8.33
C PHE A 73 -15.40 19.84 7.81
N SER A 74 -14.34 19.68 7.01
CA SER A 74 -13.93 18.35 6.53
C SER A 74 -13.63 17.41 7.69
N TYR A 75 -12.76 17.84 8.62
CA TYR A 75 -12.38 17.00 9.76
C TYR A 75 -13.54 16.75 10.72
N VAL A 76 -14.43 17.70 10.95
CA VAL A 76 -15.64 17.48 11.76
C VAL A 76 -16.53 16.38 11.16
N LEU A 77 -16.66 16.31 9.83
CA LEU A 77 -17.40 15.24 9.17
C LEU A 77 -16.72 13.88 9.35
N PHE A 78 -15.39 13.80 9.22
CA PHE A 78 -14.62 12.58 9.43
C PHE A 78 -14.66 12.10 10.88
N ILE A 79 -14.50 13.01 11.85
CA ILE A 79 -14.66 12.71 13.29
C ILE A 79 -16.06 12.16 13.57
N GLY A 80 -17.10 12.80 13.04
CA GLY A 80 -18.48 12.33 13.20
C GLY A 80 -18.70 10.93 12.64
N PHE A 81 -18.10 10.65 11.48
CA PHE A 81 -18.13 9.32 10.86
C PHE A 81 -17.35 8.28 11.67
N ALA A 82 -16.17 8.63 12.19
CA ALA A 82 -15.35 7.76 13.02
C ALA A 82 -16.06 7.41 14.34
N VAL A 83 -16.63 8.41 15.03
CA VAL A 83 -17.41 8.18 16.26
C VAL A 83 -18.59 7.26 15.98
N MET A 84 -19.34 7.48 14.90
CA MET A 84 -20.45 6.60 14.53
C MET A 84 -19.96 5.17 14.31
N SER A 85 -18.86 5.00 13.58
CA SER A 85 -18.31 3.69 13.25
C SER A 85 -17.84 2.95 14.50
N ILE A 86 -17.14 3.62 15.42
CA ILE A 86 -16.74 3.06 16.72
C ILE A 86 -17.96 2.56 17.48
N LEU A 87 -19.01 3.38 17.59
CA LEU A 87 -20.21 2.99 18.31
C LEU A 87 -20.84 1.73 17.70
N ILE A 88 -20.83 1.60 16.37
CA ILE A 88 -21.34 0.41 15.68
C ILE A 88 -20.42 -0.79 15.94
N GLY A 89 -19.11 -0.63 15.81
CA GLY A 89 -18.12 -1.69 16.03
C GLY A 89 -18.10 -2.22 17.47
N LEU A 90 -18.46 -1.37 18.44
CA LEU A 90 -18.70 -1.77 19.84
C LEU A 90 -19.95 -2.65 20.03
N LYS A 91 -20.70 -2.96 18.96
CA LYS A 91 -21.89 -3.84 18.97
C LYS A 91 -23.03 -3.35 19.86
N LEU A 92 -23.11 -2.05 20.12
CA LEU A 92 -24.12 -1.46 21.01
C LEU A 92 -25.57 -1.77 20.60
N TRP A 93 -25.79 -1.99 19.31
CA TRP A 93 -27.11 -2.25 18.74
C TRP A 93 -27.44 -3.73 18.49
N VAL A 94 -26.47 -4.63 18.71
CA VAL A 94 -26.61 -6.09 18.51
C VAL A 94 -27.29 -6.71 19.72
N GLU A 95 -28.42 -7.40 19.50
CA GLU A 95 -29.30 -7.87 20.59
C GLU A 95 -28.61 -8.76 21.64
N ALA A 96 -27.67 -9.60 21.21
CA ALA A 96 -26.91 -10.48 22.11
C ALA A 96 -25.96 -9.72 23.06
N GLU A 97 -25.60 -8.49 22.71
CA GLU A 97 -24.54 -7.71 23.37
C GLU A 97 -25.07 -6.51 24.17
N ARG A 98 -26.36 -6.17 24.01
CA ARG A 98 -27.02 -4.99 24.64
C ARG A 98 -26.93 -4.90 26.17
N LYS A 99 -26.69 -6.03 26.85
CA LYS A 99 -26.60 -6.08 28.32
C LYS A 99 -25.17 -5.85 28.86
N LYS A 100 -24.16 -5.79 27.98
CA LYS A 100 -22.76 -5.58 28.37
C LYS A 100 -22.48 -4.08 28.54
N GLY A 101 -21.58 -3.75 29.47
CA GLY A 101 -21.14 -2.37 29.68
C GLY A 101 -20.20 -1.89 28.56
N LEU A 102 -20.17 -0.57 28.32
CA LEU A 102 -19.32 0.06 27.29
C LEU A 102 -17.84 -0.33 27.43
N TRP A 103 -17.31 -0.37 28.66
CA TRP A 103 -15.93 -0.79 28.92
C TRP A 103 -15.66 -2.25 28.56
N THR A 104 -16.65 -3.13 28.77
CA THR A 104 -16.54 -4.55 28.41
C THR A 104 -16.53 -4.73 26.89
N LEU A 105 -17.39 -3.97 26.19
CA LEU A 105 -17.47 -4.00 24.73
C LEU A 105 -16.22 -3.40 24.09
N LEU A 106 -15.68 -2.32 24.65
CA LEU A 106 -14.44 -1.69 24.21
C LEU A 106 -13.26 -2.67 24.34
N LYS A 107 -13.12 -3.32 25.51
CA LYS A 107 -12.08 -4.32 25.72
C LYS A 107 -12.21 -5.52 24.77
N GLN A 108 -13.44 -5.94 24.46
CA GLN A 108 -13.70 -7.02 23.50
C GLN A 108 -13.33 -6.63 22.08
N ALA A 109 -13.63 -5.40 21.65
CA ALA A 109 -13.25 -4.90 20.34
C ALA A 109 -11.73 -4.86 20.16
N PHE A 110 -10.99 -4.34 21.15
CA PHE A 110 -9.51 -4.40 21.15
C PHE A 110 -8.94 -5.82 21.07
N GLN A 111 -9.58 -6.79 21.74
CA GLN A 111 -9.15 -8.20 21.66
C GLN A 111 -9.49 -8.82 20.30
N GLN A 112 -10.62 -8.48 19.70
CA GLN A 112 -11.02 -8.97 18.38
C GLN A 112 -10.11 -8.46 17.25
N ASP A 113 -9.77 -7.17 17.25
CA ASP A 113 -8.87 -6.61 16.23
C ASP A 113 -7.49 -7.30 16.26
N LYS A 114 -7.01 -7.65 17.47
CA LYS A 114 -5.79 -8.45 17.65
C LYS A 114 -5.97 -9.92 17.22
N GLU A 115 -7.13 -10.51 17.47
CA GLU A 115 -7.45 -11.87 17.04
C GLU A 115 -7.62 -11.98 15.51
N GLU A 116 -8.08 -10.94 14.82
CA GLU A 116 -8.25 -10.93 13.35
C GLU A 116 -6.94 -11.07 12.60
N ALA A 117 -5.89 -10.35 12.98
CA ALA A 117 -4.55 -10.52 12.40
C ALA A 117 -4.01 -11.95 12.65
N GLY A 118 -4.20 -12.48 13.87
CA GLY A 118 -3.83 -13.85 14.21
C GLY A 118 -4.66 -14.91 13.48
N ASN A 119 -5.94 -14.64 13.22
CA ASN A 119 -6.83 -15.50 12.46
C ASN A 119 -6.49 -15.48 10.97
N LEU A 120 -6.06 -14.33 10.43
CA LEU A 120 -5.54 -14.23 9.06
C LEU A 120 -4.34 -15.16 8.88
N ALA A 121 -3.37 -15.09 9.82
CA ALA A 121 -2.18 -15.94 9.79
C ALA A 121 -2.47 -17.43 9.99
N LYS A 122 -3.51 -17.79 10.76
CA LYS A 122 -3.96 -19.19 10.91
C LYS A 122 -4.76 -19.69 9.70
N SER A 123 -5.53 -18.82 9.05
CA SER A 123 -6.34 -19.13 7.87
C SER A 123 -5.50 -19.22 6.59
N PHE A 124 -4.35 -18.54 6.56
CA PHE A 124 -3.39 -18.62 5.48
C PHE A 124 -2.54 -19.89 5.63
N LEU A 125 -2.99 -20.97 4.97
CA LEU A 125 -2.30 -22.25 4.89
C LEU A 125 -0.85 -22.04 4.43
N LYS A 126 0.09 -22.77 5.04
CA LYS A 126 1.52 -22.67 4.71
C LYS A 126 1.74 -22.81 3.18
N PRO A 127 2.12 -21.72 2.51
CA PRO A 127 2.22 -21.70 1.05
C PRO A 127 3.46 -22.44 0.53
N SER A 128 3.42 -22.85 -0.74
CA SER A 128 4.67 -23.18 -1.46
C SER A 128 5.55 -21.92 -1.50
N GLY A 129 6.83 -22.03 -1.12
CA GLY A 129 7.70 -20.85 -1.03
C GLY A 129 7.50 -19.98 0.22
N ALA A 130 6.93 -20.50 1.31
CA ALA A 130 6.69 -19.75 2.55
C ALA A 130 7.92 -18.96 3.09
N LYS A 131 9.14 -19.49 2.92
CA LYS A 131 10.37 -18.75 3.29
C LYS A 131 10.56 -17.49 2.46
N THR A 132 10.32 -17.57 1.15
CA THR A 132 10.38 -16.43 0.23
C THR A 132 9.31 -15.40 0.56
N ILE A 133 8.09 -15.84 0.90
CA ILE A 133 7.01 -14.95 1.34
C ILE A 133 7.40 -14.20 2.62
N ILE A 134 7.91 -14.89 3.64
CA ILE A 134 8.36 -14.22 4.87
C ILE A 134 9.47 -13.21 4.57
N LYS A 135 10.41 -13.53 3.67
CA LYS A 135 11.45 -12.60 3.22
C LYS A 135 10.84 -11.36 2.55
N ILE A 136 9.86 -11.54 1.67
CA ILE A 136 9.13 -10.44 1.00
C ILE A 136 8.42 -9.56 2.04
N LEU A 137 7.68 -10.17 2.99
CA LEU A 137 6.98 -9.44 4.04
C LEU A 137 7.96 -8.64 4.91
N GLY A 138 9.08 -9.24 5.32
CA GLY A 138 10.11 -8.53 6.07
C GLY A 138 10.79 -7.40 5.28
N GLN A 139 10.92 -7.54 3.94
CA GLN A 139 11.43 -6.47 3.09
C GLN A 139 10.44 -5.30 2.97
N ILE A 140 9.13 -5.57 2.96
CA ILE A 140 8.08 -4.55 2.94
C ILE A 140 8.06 -3.80 4.27
N ALA A 141 8.06 -4.52 5.40
CA ALA A 141 8.12 -3.99 6.77
C ALA A 141 9.41 -3.19 7.12
N LEU A 142 10.29 -3.00 6.16
CA LEU A 142 11.52 -2.24 6.34
C LEU A 142 11.70 -1.22 5.21
N ILE A 143 10.72 -1.08 4.31
CA ILE A 143 10.94 -0.39 3.03
C ILE A 143 11.29 1.09 3.19
N ASP A 144 10.88 1.69 4.29
CA ASP A 144 11.15 3.07 4.71
C ASP A 144 12.39 3.21 5.62
N GLU A 145 13.15 2.13 5.82
CA GLU A 145 14.33 2.00 6.71
C GLU A 145 14.03 2.00 8.21
N VAL A 146 12.76 1.99 8.62
CA VAL A 146 12.34 1.88 10.02
C VAL A 146 11.62 0.55 10.19
N LEU A 147 11.96 -0.23 11.22
CA LEU A 147 11.20 -1.44 11.57
C LEU A 147 10.29 -1.13 12.74
N GLU A 148 9.00 -1.02 12.49
CA GLU A 148 8.07 -0.82 13.58
C GLU A 148 7.87 -2.13 14.38
N PRO A 149 7.75 -2.07 15.72
CA PRO A 149 7.52 -3.26 16.53
C PRO A 149 6.28 -4.06 16.12
N ARG A 150 5.25 -3.38 15.59
CA ARG A 150 3.98 -3.99 15.20
C ARG A 150 4.08 -4.71 13.85
N GLU A 151 4.70 -4.12 12.84
CA GLU A 151 5.02 -4.83 11.59
C GLU A 151 5.89 -6.06 11.85
N LYS A 152 6.89 -5.91 12.73
CA LYS A 152 7.74 -7.02 13.17
C LYS A 152 6.92 -8.13 13.80
N GLU A 153 6.05 -7.81 14.76
CA GLU A 153 5.16 -8.79 15.40
C GLU A 153 4.21 -9.44 14.39
N PHE A 154 3.68 -8.66 13.44
CA PHE A 154 2.82 -9.13 12.37
C PHE A 154 3.53 -10.19 11.51
N VAL A 155 4.68 -9.86 10.93
CA VAL A 155 5.47 -10.81 10.10
C VAL A 155 5.93 -12.01 10.92
N GLN A 156 6.33 -11.80 12.18
CA GLN A 156 6.75 -12.87 13.07
C GLN A 156 5.61 -13.86 13.36
N THR A 157 4.36 -13.41 13.39
CA THR A 157 3.19 -14.29 13.57
C THR A 157 3.08 -15.32 12.44
N PHE A 158 3.30 -14.91 11.18
CA PHE A 158 3.33 -15.84 10.05
C PHE A 158 4.54 -16.77 10.09
N ALA A 159 5.73 -16.24 10.42
CA ALA A 159 6.95 -17.04 10.54
C ALA A 159 6.79 -18.15 11.59
N ASN A 160 6.25 -17.80 12.77
CA ASN A 160 5.98 -18.73 13.86
C ASN A 160 4.95 -19.78 13.46
N ASN A 161 3.82 -19.36 12.87
CA ASN A 161 2.75 -20.28 12.44
C ASN A 161 3.23 -21.27 11.37
N TRP A 162 4.17 -20.88 10.52
CA TRP A 162 4.74 -21.75 9.49
C TRP A 162 5.99 -22.51 9.92
N ASN A 163 6.40 -22.35 11.19
CA ASN A 163 7.61 -22.90 11.77
C ASN A 163 8.86 -22.56 10.94
N ILE A 164 9.00 -21.27 10.60
CA ILE A 164 10.13 -20.71 9.86
C ILE A 164 10.97 -19.91 10.86
N ASN A 165 12.23 -20.31 11.02
CA ASN A 165 13.19 -19.47 11.72
C ASN A 165 13.54 -18.28 10.81
N PHE A 166 13.13 -17.09 11.21
CA PHE A 166 13.34 -15.87 10.44
C PHE A 166 14.24 -14.93 11.25
N ASP A 167 15.37 -14.59 10.66
CA ASP A 167 16.37 -13.73 11.28
C ASP A 167 16.25 -12.30 10.74
N TRP A 168 15.80 -11.39 11.61
CA TRP A 168 15.70 -9.97 11.28
C TRP A 168 17.08 -9.33 11.14
N ASP A 169 18.09 -9.79 11.89
CA ASP A 169 19.43 -9.21 11.86
C ASP A 169 20.12 -9.52 10.53
N GLU A 170 19.91 -10.72 9.98
CA GLU A 170 20.37 -11.09 8.63
C GLU A 170 19.73 -10.18 7.57
N LEU A 171 18.43 -9.91 7.67
CA LEU A 171 17.72 -9.07 6.72
C LEU A 171 18.21 -7.60 6.78
N THR A 172 18.43 -7.08 7.98
CA THR A 172 18.83 -5.69 8.22
C THR A 172 20.30 -5.47 7.82
N SER A 173 21.18 -6.43 8.11
CA SER A 173 22.61 -6.36 7.75
C SER A 173 22.84 -6.41 6.23
N ASN A 174 22.00 -7.14 5.51
CA ASN A 174 22.06 -7.26 4.05
C ASN A 174 21.45 -6.05 3.30
N ARG A 175 21.00 -5.02 4.02
CA ARG A 175 20.40 -3.78 3.47
C ARG A 175 21.36 -2.60 3.41
N ALA A 176 22.68 -2.82 3.48
CA ALA A 176 23.73 -1.80 3.43
C ALA A 176 23.85 -0.99 2.11
N GLY A 177 22.81 -0.93 1.27
CA GLY A 177 22.72 -0.16 0.04
C GLY A 177 21.59 0.88 0.09
N SER A 178 21.58 1.83 -0.84
CA SER A 178 20.53 2.86 -0.92
C SER A 178 19.12 2.25 -1.06
N ASN A 179 18.08 2.91 -0.54
CA ASN A 179 16.67 2.54 -0.73
C ASN A 179 16.30 2.07 -2.14
N LYS A 180 16.85 2.69 -3.19
CA LYS A 180 16.67 2.29 -4.60
C LYS A 180 17.01 0.82 -4.87
N VAL A 181 18.10 0.32 -4.29
CA VAL A 181 18.54 -1.08 -4.44
C VAL A 181 17.56 -2.03 -3.75
N ASN A 182 16.99 -1.62 -2.60
CA ASN A 182 16.03 -2.41 -1.85
C ASN A 182 14.71 -2.60 -2.63
N TYR A 183 14.20 -1.55 -3.30
CA TYR A 183 13.02 -1.67 -4.16
C TYR A 183 13.21 -2.63 -5.34
N VAL A 184 14.40 -2.62 -5.96
CA VAL A 184 14.72 -3.53 -7.07
C VAL A 184 14.78 -4.97 -6.58
N LYS A 185 15.47 -5.20 -5.46
CA LYS A 185 15.57 -6.52 -4.85
C LYS A 185 14.20 -7.08 -4.45
N LEU A 186 13.34 -6.27 -3.84
CA LEU A 186 11.99 -6.68 -3.44
C LEU A 186 11.13 -7.06 -4.64
N ARG A 187 11.11 -6.23 -5.69
CA ARG A 187 10.38 -6.57 -6.92
C ARG A 187 10.93 -7.85 -7.55
N GLN A 188 12.25 -8.06 -7.54
CA GLN A 188 12.86 -9.27 -8.08
C GLN A 188 12.47 -10.50 -7.26
N ASP A 189 12.64 -10.46 -5.93
CA ASP A 189 12.25 -11.56 -5.02
C ASP A 189 10.76 -11.93 -5.20
N PHE A 190 9.90 -10.92 -5.40
CA PHE A 190 8.48 -11.12 -5.68
C PHE A 190 8.22 -11.71 -7.07
N SER A 191 8.93 -11.25 -8.10
CA SER A 191 8.83 -11.78 -9.47
C SER A 191 9.30 -13.23 -9.54
N ASP A 192 10.39 -13.56 -8.85
CA ASP A 192 10.93 -14.91 -8.74
C ASP A 192 9.93 -15.85 -8.04
N TYR A 193 9.27 -15.36 -6.99
CA TYR A 193 8.19 -16.10 -6.34
C TYR A 193 7.04 -16.39 -7.31
N LEU A 194 6.55 -15.39 -8.07
CA LEU A 194 5.50 -15.60 -9.06
C LEU A 194 5.93 -16.52 -10.21
N ALA A 195 7.21 -16.50 -10.60
CA ALA A 195 7.77 -17.40 -11.61
C ALA A 195 7.70 -18.88 -11.19
N THR A 196 7.60 -19.18 -9.88
CA THR A 196 7.34 -20.55 -9.40
C THR A 196 5.91 -21.05 -9.68
N SER A 197 5.07 -20.22 -10.30
CA SER A 197 3.67 -20.52 -10.63
C SER A 197 2.81 -20.93 -9.42
N PRO A 198 2.77 -20.14 -8.32
CA PRO A 198 1.92 -20.41 -7.17
C PRO A 198 0.41 -20.38 -7.54
N PRO A 199 -0.46 -21.15 -6.87
CA PRO A 199 -1.90 -21.11 -7.14
C PRO A 199 -2.51 -19.71 -6.97
N ASP A 200 -3.47 -19.31 -7.80
CA ASP A 200 -4.11 -17.98 -7.79
C ASP A 200 -4.66 -17.58 -6.42
N LYS A 201 -5.25 -18.54 -5.71
CA LYS A 201 -5.75 -18.35 -4.34
C LYS A 201 -4.63 -17.94 -3.38
N GLN A 202 -3.46 -18.55 -3.49
CA GLN A 202 -2.29 -18.24 -2.68
C GLN A 202 -1.77 -16.83 -2.97
N VAL A 203 -1.79 -16.43 -4.24
CA VAL A 203 -1.38 -15.10 -4.69
C VAL A 203 -2.36 -14.03 -4.20
N SER A 204 -3.66 -14.29 -4.27
CA SER A 204 -4.70 -13.39 -3.73
C SER A 204 -4.58 -13.24 -2.21
N GLN A 205 -4.39 -14.34 -1.48
CA GLN A 205 -4.18 -14.27 -0.04
C GLN A 205 -2.89 -13.53 0.33
N LEU A 206 -1.82 -13.67 -0.46
CA LEU A 206 -0.59 -12.89 -0.26
C LEU A 206 -0.83 -11.39 -0.47
N LYS A 207 -1.63 -11.01 -1.47
CA LYS A 207 -2.04 -9.62 -1.69
C LYS A 207 -2.77 -9.06 -0.47
N ASP A 208 -3.69 -9.83 0.11
CA ASP A 208 -4.42 -9.45 1.31
C ASP A 208 -3.47 -9.30 2.51
N VAL A 209 -2.51 -10.21 2.69
CA VAL A 209 -1.51 -10.15 3.77
C VAL A 209 -0.58 -8.95 3.62
N ILE A 210 -0.09 -8.64 2.42
CA ILE A 210 0.74 -7.46 2.16
C ILE A 210 -0.05 -6.18 2.42
N THR A 211 -1.30 -6.14 1.98
CA THR A 211 -2.19 -5.00 2.24
C THR A 211 -2.40 -4.84 3.74
N ALA A 212 -2.64 -5.93 4.47
CA ALA A 212 -2.78 -5.88 5.92
C ALA A 212 -1.49 -5.39 6.59
N LEU A 213 -0.31 -5.89 6.19
CA LEU A 213 0.99 -5.49 6.73
C LEU A 213 1.21 -3.98 6.61
N ILE A 214 1.03 -3.39 5.42
CA ILE A 214 1.22 -1.96 5.17
C ILE A 214 0.24 -1.10 5.98
N ASN A 215 -0.92 -1.64 6.34
CA ASN A 215 -1.91 -0.94 7.15
C ASN A 215 -1.80 -1.24 8.65
N VAL A 216 -0.77 -1.98 9.11
CA VAL A 216 -0.61 -2.35 10.52
C VAL A 216 -0.45 -1.11 11.40
N ASP A 217 0.30 -0.12 10.91
CA ASP A 217 0.64 1.10 11.68
C ASP A 217 -0.16 2.34 11.24
N GLU A 218 -1.18 2.15 10.39
CA GLU A 218 -2.19 3.13 9.96
C GLU A 218 -1.66 4.40 9.26
N GLU A 219 -0.35 4.63 9.26
CA GLU A 219 0.36 5.61 8.42
C GLU A 219 1.07 4.88 7.28
N VAL A 220 0.58 5.07 6.05
CA VAL A 220 1.24 4.52 4.86
C VAL A 220 2.22 5.54 4.32
N SER A 221 3.51 5.24 4.41
CA SER A 221 4.60 6.05 3.87
C SER A 221 4.53 6.16 2.34
N GLU A 222 5.18 7.18 1.76
CA GLU A 222 5.29 7.31 0.29
C GLU A 222 6.00 6.10 -0.33
N GLN A 223 6.96 5.54 0.40
CA GLN A 223 7.76 4.36 0.07
C GLN A 223 6.88 3.11 -0.05
N GLU A 224 5.97 2.90 0.90
CA GLU A 224 5.02 1.79 0.90
C GLU A 224 3.97 1.94 -0.19
N GLN A 225 3.45 3.16 -0.42
CA GLN A 225 2.52 3.41 -1.54
C GLN A 225 3.18 3.11 -2.89
N LEU A 226 4.43 3.54 -3.07
CA LEU A 226 5.20 3.30 -4.28
C LEU A 226 5.34 1.82 -4.56
N ILE A 227 5.78 1.04 -3.57
CA ILE A 227 6.01 -0.40 -3.76
C ILE A 227 4.69 -1.16 -3.90
N LEU A 228 3.66 -0.78 -3.15
CA LEU A 228 2.34 -1.39 -3.26
C LEU A 228 1.75 -1.19 -4.65
N GLY A 229 1.94 -0.01 -5.26
CA GLY A 229 1.56 0.26 -6.65
C GLY A 229 2.24 -0.70 -7.64
N GLU A 230 3.55 -0.88 -7.50
CA GLU A 230 4.32 -1.80 -8.36
C GLU A 230 3.89 -3.27 -8.17
N LEU A 231 3.76 -3.72 -6.92
CA LEU A 231 3.37 -5.10 -6.60
C LEU A 231 1.92 -5.38 -7.03
N ASN A 232 1.00 -4.43 -6.90
CA ASN A 232 -0.39 -4.58 -7.34
C ASN A 232 -0.52 -4.83 -8.84
N GLY A 233 0.33 -4.20 -9.65
CA GLY A 233 0.34 -4.50 -11.09
C GLY A 233 0.91 -5.88 -11.40
N LEU A 234 1.92 -6.35 -10.66
CA LEU A 234 2.42 -7.73 -10.78
C LEU A 234 1.35 -8.75 -10.37
N PHE A 235 0.62 -8.51 -9.27
CA PHE A 235 -0.52 -9.33 -8.85
C PHE A 235 -1.59 -9.39 -9.95
N SER A 236 -1.99 -8.24 -10.47
CA SER A 236 -3.08 -8.14 -11.45
C SER A 236 -2.70 -8.85 -12.75
N ARG A 237 -1.44 -8.68 -13.21
CA ARG A 237 -0.92 -9.39 -14.38
C ARG A 237 -0.90 -10.90 -14.17
N TYR A 238 -0.46 -11.36 -13.00
CA TYR A 238 -0.40 -12.78 -12.68
C TYR A 238 -1.79 -13.43 -12.64
N LEU A 239 -2.76 -12.73 -12.06
CA LEU A 239 -4.14 -13.21 -11.90
C LEU A 239 -5.02 -12.99 -13.15
N ASP A 240 -4.42 -12.65 -14.30
CA ASP A 240 -5.13 -12.36 -15.55
C ASP A 240 -6.18 -11.22 -15.44
N GLN A 241 -6.00 -10.33 -14.45
CA GLN A 241 -6.86 -9.17 -14.20
C GLN A 241 -6.34 -7.98 -15.00
N HIS A 242 -6.67 -7.94 -16.29
CA HIS A 242 -6.11 -6.99 -17.26
C HIS A 242 -6.78 -5.61 -17.31
N ASP A 243 -7.81 -5.35 -16.50
CA ASP A 243 -8.59 -4.13 -16.63
C ASP A 243 -7.76 -2.88 -16.21
N ASN A 244 -7.48 -2.00 -17.19
CA ASN A 244 -6.88 -0.67 -17.00
C ASN A 244 -5.54 -0.62 -16.23
N LEU A 245 -4.65 -1.61 -16.43
CA LEU A 245 -3.29 -1.50 -15.89
C LEU A 245 -2.51 -0.43 -16.65
N GLU A 246 -2.17 0.67 -15.97
CA GLU A 246 -1.18 1.61 -16.47
C GLU A 246 0.19 0.91 -16.49
N VAL A 247 0.80 0.88 -17.67
CA VAL A 247 2.10 0.25 -17.87
C VAL A 247 3.13 1.30 -18.24
N TYR A 248 4.29 1.19 -17.62
CA TYR A 248 5.44 2.05 -17.84
C TYR A 248 6.62 1.22 -18.32
N HIS A 249 7.39 1.79 -19.24
CA HIS A 249 8.63 1.24 -19.77
C HIS A 249 9.78 2.20 -19.49
N VAL A 250 10.95 1.64 -19.22
CA VAL A 250 12.19 2.42 -19.17
C VAL A 250 12.92 2.20 -20.48
N VAL A 251 13.04 3.26 -21.25
CA VAL A 251 13.77 3.28 -22.52
C VAL A 251 15.17 3.77 -22.26
N VAL A 252 16.16 3.02 -22.71
CA VAL A 252 17.59 3.36 -22.64
C VAL A 252 18.10 3.56 -24.08
N ALA A 253 18.63 4.75 -24.37
CA ALA A 253 19.17 5.07 -25.68
C ALA A 253 20.69 5.22 -25.59
N PRO A 254 21.48 4.31 -26.19
CA PRO A 254 22.94 4.44 -26.21
C PRO A 254 23.34 5.68 -27.01
N GLN A 255 24.40 6.36 -26.57
CA GLN A 255 24.98 7.54 -27.22
C GLN A 255 26.34 7.24 -27.88
N SER A 256 26.82 6.00 -27.78
CA SER A 256 28.08 5.54 -28.39
C SER A 256 28.14 4.01 -28.47
N ASP A 257 28.95 3.47 -29.38
CA ASP A 257 29.20 2.02 -29.53
C ASP A 257 29.68 1.37 -28.21
N ARG A 258 30.47 2.10 -27.42
CA ARG A 258 30.92 1.63 -26.10
C ARG A 258 29.75 1.43 -25.14
N GLN A 259 28.74 2.30 -25.18
CA GLN A 259 27.55 2.13 -24.34
C GLN A 259 26.70 0.95 -24.81
N GLU A 260 26.64 0.68 -26.11
CA GLU A 260 25.99 -0.53 -26.62
C GLU A 260 26.65 -1.81 -26.12
N GLU A 261 27.99 -1.87 -26.14
CA GLU A 261 28.74 -3.02 -25.59
C GLU A 261 28.49 -3.19 -24.09
N VAL A 262 28.45 -2.10 -23.32
CA VAL A 262 28.15 -2.17 -21.89
C VAL A 262 26.74 -2.71 -21.65
N ILE A 263 25.76 -2.24 -22.43
CA ILE A 263 24.37 -2.69 -22.34
C ILE A 263 24.27 -4.18 -22.66
N ALA A 264 24.82 -4.62 -23.78
CA ALA A 264 24.75 -6.01 -24.23
C ALA A 264 25.41 -6.99 -23.24
N ASN A 265 26.49 -6.57 -22.56
CA ASN A 265 27.23 -7.44 -21.66
C ASN A 265 26.73 -7.40 -20.20
N SER A 266 26.16 -6.28 -19.75
CA SER A 266 25.86 -6.05 -18.33
C SER A 266 24.38 -6.10 -17.99
N PHE A 267 23.50 -5.90 -18.98
CA PHE A 267 22.05 -5.78 -18.77
C PHE A 267 21.28 -6.73 -19.69
N PRO A 268 21.36 -8.06 -19.45
CA PRO A 268 20.67 -9.05 -20.27
C PRO A 268 19.13 -8.92 -20.23
N GLU A 269 18.58 -8.23 -19.23
CA GLU A 269 17.16 -7.93 -19.12
C GLU A 269 16.67 -6.87 -20.13
N LEU A 270 17.57 -6.11 -20.74
CA LEU A 270 17.22 -5.06 -21.70
C LEU A 270 16.94 -5.64 -23.09
N SER A 271 15.73 -5.40 -23.60
CA SER A 271 15.32 -5.82 -24.93
C SER A 271 15.60 -4.74 -25.97
N ARG A 272 16.40 -5.03 -26.99
CA ARG A 272 16.71 -4.11 -28.10
C ARG A 272 15.52 -3.99 -29.06
N TYR A 273 15.21 -2.77 -29.51
CA TYR A 273 14.20 -2.50 -30.52
C TYR A 273 14.59 -1.29 -31.39
N SER A 274 14.03 -1.21 -32.60
CA SER A 274 14.27 -0.11 -33.54
C SER A 274 13.41 1.10 -33.22
N VAL A 275 13.98 2.31 -33.31
CA VAL A 275 13.28 3.59 -33.13
C VAL A 275 13.83 4.59 -34.14
N GLY A 276 12.98 5.07 -35.04
CA GLY A 276 13.41 5.96 -36.13
C GLY A 276 14.59 5.39 -36.95
N GLU A 277 15.68 6.16 -37.09
CA GLU A 277 16.91 5.73 -37.79
C GLU A 277 17.91 4.96 -36.89
N GLY A 278 17.58 4.76 -35.61
CA GLY A 278 18.46 4.14 -34.63
C GLY A 278 17.84 2.93 -33.94
N HIS A 279 18.38 2.61 -32.77
CA HIS A 279 17.85 1.58 -31.90
C HIS A 279 17.92 2.04 -30.44
N ALA A 280 17.02 1.50 -29.64
CA ALA A 280 16.96 1.71 -28.21
C ALA A 280 16.78 0.37 -27.49
N TYR A 281 16.89 0.40 -26.18
CA TYR A 281 16.68 -0.74 -25.30
C TYR A 281 15.51 -0.46 -24.36
N ASN A 282 14.76 -1.49 -24.00
CA ASN A 282 13.58 -1.41 -23.15
C ASN A 282 13.77 -2.33 -21.94
N ASN A 283 13.52 -1.79 -20.74
CA ASN A 283 13.21 -2.57 -19.53
C ASN A 283 11.74 -2.34 -19.14
N GLY A 284 10.99 -3.42 -18.92
CA GLY A 284 9.59 -3.37 -18.49
C GLY A 284 8.83 -4.66 -18.80
N PRO A 285 7.53 -4.71 -18.47
CA PRO A 285 6.71 -3.61 -17.96
C PRO A 285 6.87 -3.34 -16.45
N PHE A 286 6.68 -2.07 -16.07
CA PHE A 286 6.51 -1.58 -14.70
C PHE A 286 5.09 -1.06 -14.51
N TYR A 287 4.61 -1.06 -13.27
CA TYR A 287 3.22 -0.74 -12.92
C TYR A 287 3.10 0.50 -12.02
N SER A 288 4.23 1.02 -11.55
CA SER A 288 4.33 2.32 -10.89
C SER A 288 5.27 3.23 -11.69
N LYS A 289 4.78 4.44 -12.03
CA LYS A 289 5.61 5.47 -12.67
C LYS A 289 6.82 5.84 -11.83
N GLN A 290 6.65 5.94 -10.52
CA GLN A 290 7.72 6.27 -9.58
C GLN A 290 8.75 5.13 -9.53
N TYR A 291 8.29 3.87 -9.57
CA TYR A 291 9.19 2.73 -9.66
C TYR A 291 10.01 2.73 -10.97
N ALA A 292 9.36 2.95 -12.12
CA ALA A 292 10.04 3.10 -13.39
C ALA A 292 11.07 4.24 -13.37
N GLN A 293 10.79 5.32 -12.66
CA GLN A 293 11.72 6.44 -12.47
C GLN A 293 12.95 6.03 -11.64
N ILE A 294 12.80 5.19 -10.61
CA ILE A 294 13.93 4.65 -9.84
C ILE A 294 14.86 3.83 -10.75
N ILE A 295 14.30 2.96 -11.60
CA ILE A 295 15.08 2.16 -12.57
C ILE A 295 15.77 3.07 -13.58
N CYS A 296 15.07 4.07 -14.10
CA CYS A 296 15.64 5.08 -15.00
C CYS A 296 16.86 5.78 -14.37
N GLU A 297 16.78 6.16 -13.10
CA GLU A 297 17.87 6.78 -12.36
C GLU A 297 19.06 5.84 -12.13
N GLN A 298 18.83 4.53 -11.98
CA GLN A 298 19.91 3.55 -11.92
C GLN A 298 20.68 3.47 -13.24
N TYR A 299 20.00 3.49 -14.39
CA TYR A 299 20.71 3.55 -15.67
C TYR A 299 21.44 4.88 -15.86
N ARG A 300 20.87 6.00 -15.40
CA ARG A 300 21.53 7.32 -15.47
C ARG A 300 22.78 7.40 -14.59
N SER A 301 22.80 6.73 -13.44
CA SER A 301 24.02 6.69 -12.60
C SER A 301 25.19 5.97 -13.27
N LEU A 302 24.90 5.15 -14.29
CA LEU A 302 25.88 4.49 -15.16
C LEU A 302 26.19 5.28 -16.44
N ASN A 303 25.78 6.55 -16.49
CA ASN A 303 25.90 7.44 -17.66
C ASN A 303 25.13 6.96 -18.90
N LEU A 304 24.09 6.15 -18.75
CA LEU A 304 23.20 5.77 -19.84
C LEU A 304 22.03 6.76 -19.91
N PHE A 305 21.76 7.29 -21.10
CA PHE A 305 20.56 8.11 -21.30
C PHE A 305 19.33 7.21 -21.22
N SER A 306 18.41 7.55 -20.31
CA SER A 306 17.18 6.78 -20.12
C SER A 306 15.99 7.68 -19.80
N ILE A 307 14.80 7.24 -20.19
CA ILE A 307 13.52 7.92 -19.96
C ILE A 307 12.42 6.93 -19.59
N VAL A 308 11.41 7.40 -18.86
CA VAL A 308 10.18 6.64 -18.59
C VAL A 308 9.15 6.97 -19.67
N ALA A 309 8.55 5.96 -20.28
CA ALA A 309 7.54 6.11 -21.32
C ALA A 309 6.31 5.24 -21.00
N ALA A 310 5.10 5.76 -21.26
CA ALA A 310 3.83 5.03 -21.11
C ALA A 310 3.54 4.07 -22.27
N SER A 311 4.31 4.17 -23.36
CA SER A 311 4.30 3.24 -24.49
C SER A 311 5.69 3.25 -25.12
N LEU A 312 6.04 2.19 -25.84
CA LEU A 312 7.31 2.16 -26.55
C LEU A 312 7.25 3.15 -27.73
N PRO A 313 8.20 4.08 -27.83
CA PRO A 313 8.28 4.97 -28.98
C PRO A 313 8.49 4.15 -30.26
N ALA A 314 7.84 4.58 -31.34
CA ALA A 314 8.00 4.01 -32.68
C ALA A 314 9.21 4.61 -33.40
#